data_AF-A0A067BQ33-F1
#
_entry.id   AF-A0A067BQ33-F1
#
_cell.length_a   1.000
_cell.length_b   1.000
_cell.length_c   1.000
_cell.angle_alpha   90.00
_cell.angle_beta   90.00
_cell.angle_gamma   90.00
#
_symmetry.space_group_name_H-M   'P 1'
#
loop_
_entity.id
_entity.type
_entity.pdbx_description
1 polymer ?
#
loop_
_entity_poly.entity_id
_entity_poly.type
_entity_poly.pdbx_seq_one_letter_code
_entity_poly.pdbx_strand_id
1 'polypeptide(L)'
;MTDDDAPDTTAVNELFHADKRLVEILQEDDLTEEALDRFRALLDPYQEQGGLLDPILRDMVTPVMARIRSVIHLLQTSSEGNTVAFPFQVLQDPTQRALLHRSCQVIYLLCKVRGYKTIVKLLSHEVSEFEPVLLLLQSQDRDDCATWEIRYVLLLWLSILALVP
;
A
#
# COMPACT_ATOMS: atom_id res chain seq x y z
N MET A 1 -45.50 24.55 -25.21
CA MET A 1 -44.65 24.18 -26.35
C MET A 1 -43.23 24.13 -25.82
N THR A 2 -42.68 22.92 -25.80
CA THR A 2 -41.27 22.51 -25.53
C THR A 2 -40.72 22.87 -24.15
N ASP A 3 -40.67 21.92 -23.21
CA ASP A 3 -39.58 20.92 -23.00
C ASP A 3 -38.21 21.58 -22.85
N ASP A 4 -37.63 21.52 -21.66
CA ASP A 4 -36.35 20.82 -21.51
C ASP A 4 -36.15 20.37 -20.05
N ASP A 5 -35.92 19.09 -19.93
CA ASP A 5 -35.82 18.27 -18.73
C ASP A 5 -34.36 18.21 -18.30
N ALA A 6 -34.03 18.68 -17.09
CA ALA A 6 -32.71 18.44 -16.52
C ALA A 6 -32.73 18.42 -14.98
N PRO A 7 -33.08 17.28 -14.38
CA PRO A 7 -32.54 16.96 -13.05
C PRO A 7 -31.97 15.53 -12.98
N ASP A 8 -31.40 14.98 -14.05
CA ASP A 8 -31.00 13.55 -14.05
C ASP A 8 -29.49 13.30 -14.18
N THR A 9 -28.66 14.29 -14.50
CA THR A 9 -27.20 14.07 -14.66
C THR A 9 -26.42 14.12 -13.34
N THR A 10 -26.92 14.86 -12.34
CA THR A 10 -26.22 15.02 -11.04
C THR A 10 -26.42 13.82 -10.12
N ALA A 11 -27.61 13.19 -10.13
CA ALA A 11 -27.93 12.04 -9.29
C ALA A 11 -27.17 10.76 -9.70
N VAL A 12 -26.89 10.60 -11.00
CA VAL A 12 -26.16 9.43 -11.53
C VAL A 12 -24.69 9.43 -11.09
N ASN A 13 -24.11 10.61 -10.82
CA ASN A 13 -22.74 10.71 -10.34
C ASN A 13 -22.59 10.37 -8.84
N GLU A 14 -23.66 10.52 -8.05
CA GLU A 14 -23.61 10.25 -6.60
C GLU A 14 -23.69 8.76 -6.24
N LEU A 15 -24.21 7.91 -7.14
CA LEU A 15 -24.41 6.48 -6.88
C LEU A 15 -23.13 5.62 -6.99
N PHE A 16 -22.05 6.15 -7.54
CA PHE A 16 -20.80 5.41 -7.81
C PHE A 16 -19.57 5.96 -7.07
N HIS A 17 -19.77 6.79 -6.04
CA HIS A 17 -18.66 7.25 -5.23
C HIS A 17 -18.16 6.12 -4.33
N ALA A 18 -16.91 5.69 -4.56
CA ALA A 18 -16.23 4.80 -3.65
C ALA A 18 -16.20 5.39 -2.24
N ASP A 19 -16.41 4.51 -1.26
CA ASP A 19 -16.55 4.90 0.14
C ASP A 19 -15.27 5.60 0.64
N LYS A 20 -15.40 6.89 0.96
CA LYS A 20 -14.30 7.71 1.48
C LYS A 20 -13.74 7.19 2.80
N ARG A 21 -14.51 6.39 3.53
CA ARG A 21 -14.06 5.71 4.75
C ARG A 21 -12.85 4.82 4.51
N LEU A 22 -12.70 4.26 3.31
CA LEU A 22 -11.50 3.48 2.95
C LEU A 22 -10.23 4.32 3.03
N VAL A 23 -10.30 5.59 2.60
CA VAL A 23 -9.17 6.53 2.65
C VAL A 23 -8.95 7.00 4.08
N GLU A 24 -10.02 7.33 4.81
CA GLU A 24 -9.95 7.80 6.20
C GLU A 24 -9.20 6.79 7.10
N ILE A 25 -9.55 5.49 7.01
CA ILE A 25 -8.90 4.44 7.78
C ILE A 25 -7.39 4.36 7.51
N LEU A 26 -6.95 4.60 6.28
CA LEU A 26 -5.54 4.52 5.89
C LEU A 26 -4.74 5.80 6.23
N GLN A 27 -5.45 6.92 6.40
CA GLN A 27 -4.89 8.19 6.85
C GLN A 27 -4.69 8.26 8.37
N GLU A 28 -5.43 7.49 9.16
CA GLU A 28 -5.23 7.38 10.62
C GLU A 28 -3.79 6.96 10.96
N ASP A 29 -3.12 7.65 11.88
CA ASP A 29 -1.70 7.45 12.18
C ASP A 29 -1.34 6.02 12.60
N ASP A 30 -2.26 5.29 13.23
CA ASP A 30 -2.05 3.92 13.68
C ASP A 30 -2.85 2.92 12.84
N LEU A 31 -2.14 2.07 12.11
CA LEU A 31 -2.75 0.98 11.35
C LEU A 31 -2.84 -0.24 12.27
N THR A 32 -3.94 -0.33 13.02
CA THR A 32 -4.21 -1.47 13.92
C THR A 32 -4.82 -2.67 13.17
N GLU A 33 -4.86 -3.84 13.81
CA GLU A 33 -5.53 -5.02 13.24
C GLU A 33 -7.03 -4.76 13.03
N GLU A 34 -7.69 -4.07 13.97
CA GLU A 34 -9.11 -3.74 13.87
C GLU A 34 -9.39 -2.78 12.72
N ALA A 35 -8.51 -1.80 12.50
CA ALA A 35 -8.58 -0.90 11.36
C ALA A 35 -8.47 -1.69 10.04
N LEU A 36 -7.55 -2.66 9.99
CA LEU A 36 -7.34 -3.51 8.83
C LEU A 36 -8.53 -4.44 8.55
N ASP A 37 -9.15 -5.01 9.59
CA ASP A 37 -10.35 -5.83 9.44
C ASP A 37 -11.56 -5.01 8.99
N ARG A 38 -11.72 -3.79 9.51
CA ARG A 38 -12.72 -2.84 8.98
C ARG A 38 -12.45 -2.50 7.52
N PHE A 39 -11.19 -2.23 7.16
CA PHE A 39 -10.79 -1.95 5.79
C PHE A 39 -11.12 -3.12 4.86
N ARG A 40 -10.81 -4.36 5.26
CA ARG A 40 -11.17 -5.58 4.51
C ARG A 40 -12.68 -5.68 4.29
N ALA A 41 -13.48 -5.52 5.34
CA ALA A 41 -14.93 -5.59 5.25
C ALA A 41 -15.52 -4.49 4.35
N LEU A 42 -14.95 -3.29 4.36
CA LEU A 42 -15.33 -2.20 3.45
C LEU A 42 -14.86 -2.44 2.02
N LEU A 43 -13.79 -3.20 1.82
CA LEU A 43 -13.25 -3.52 0.50
C LEU A 43 -14.00 -4.69 -0.18
N ASP A 44 -14.63 -5.56 0.60
CA ASP A 44 -15.37 -6.74 0.11
C ASP A 44 -16.40 -6.45 -1.00
N PRO A 45 -17.27 -5.41 -0.90
CA PRO A 45 -18.22 -5.08 -1.95
C PRO A 45 -17.57 -4.71 -3.29
N TYR A 46 -16.32 -4.24 -3.26
CA TYR A 46 -15.60 -3.82 -4.45
C TYR A 46 -14.85 -4.97 -5.15
N GLN A 47 -14.85 -6.19 -4.60
CA GLN A 47 -14.18 -7.34 -5.22
C GLN A 47 -14.74 -7.66 -6.62
N GLU A 48 -16.05 -7.53 -6.82
CA GLU A 48 -16.72 -7.78 -8.10
C GLU A 48 -16.58 -6.60 -9.09
N GLN A 49 -16.39 -5.38 -8.57
CA GLN A 49 -16.34 -4.13 -9.36
C GLN A 49 -15.19 -3.22 -8.90
N GLY A 50 -13.95 -3.74 -8.95
CA GLY A 50 -12.78 -3.01 -8.45
C GLY A 50 -12.51 -1.67 -9.16
N GLY A 51 -13.04 -1.48 -10.37
CA GLY A 51 -12.91 -0.21 -11.12
C GLY A 51 -13.56 0.99 -10.43
N LEU A 52 -14.51 0.78 -9.51
CA LEU A 52 -15.10 1.86 -8.71
C LEU A 52 -14.09 2.52 -7.77
N LEU A 53 -13.04 1.80 -7.38
CA LEU A 53 -11.99 2.33 -6.50
C LEU A 53 -11.01 3.24 -7.23
N ASP A 54 -10.97 3.24 -8.57
CA ASP A 54 -9.98 3.98 -9.37
C ASP A 54 -9.86 5.48 -8.98
N PRO A 55 -10.95 6.21 -8.68
CA PRO A 55 -10.87 7.62 -8.27
C PRO A 55 -10.15 7.84 -6.93
N ILE A 56 -10.31 6.91 -5.97
CA ILE A 56 -9.75 7.02 -4.61
C ILE A 56 -8.49 6.16 -4.42
N LEU A 57 -8.12 5.35 -5.43
CA LEU A 57 -7.02 4.39 -5.35
C LEU A 57 -5.69 5.06 -5.04
N ARG A 58 -5.44 6.22 -5.67
CA ARG A 58 -4.26 7.03 -5.40
C ARG A 58 -4.23 7.51 -3.95
N ASP A 59 -5.37 7.96 -3.45
CA ASP A 59 -5.50 8.50 -2.08
C ASP A 59 -5.38 7.42 -1.01
N MET A 60 -5.64 6.15 -1.37
CA MET A 60 -5.36 4.98 -0.52
C MET A 60 -3.89 4.55 -0.59
N VAL A 61 -3.29 4.45 -1.78
CA VAL A 61 -1.92 3.95 -1.96
C VAL A 61 -0.89 4.94 -1.41
N THR A 62 -1.10 6.24 -1.59
CA THR A 62 -0.16 7.30 -1.19
C THR A 62 0.22 7.25 0.30
N PRO A 63 -0.72 7.27 1.27
CA PRO A 63 -0.37 7.20 2.69
C PRO A 63 0.27 5.86 3.06
N VAL A 64 -0.17 4.75 2.48
CA VAL A 64 0.38 3.42 2.75
C VAL A 64 1.84 3.34 2.29
N MET A 65 2.15 3.86 1.10
CA MET A 65 3.53 3.92 0.61
C MET A 65 4.38 4.88 1.43
N ALA A 66 3.83 6.00 1.89
CA ALA A 66 4.53 6.91 2.79
C ALA A 66 4.92 6.23 4.11
N ARG A 67 4.05 5.37 4.67
CA ARG A 67 4.35 4.56 5.87
C ARG A 67 5.48 3.57 5.62
N ILE A 68 5.42 2.83 4.51
CA ILE A 68 6.47 1.87 4.14
C ILE A 68 7.82 2.59 4.01
N ARG A 69 7.86 3.73 3.32
CA ARG A 69 9.08 4.56 3.19
C ARG A 69 9.57 5.08 4.54
N SER A 70 8.67 5.54 5.40
CA SER A 70 9.03 6.01 6.74
C SER A 70 9.72 4.90 7.55
N VAL A 71 9.19 3.67 7.52
CA VAL A 71 9.82 2.52 8.16
C VAL A 71 11.20 2.23 7.56
N ILE A 72 11.32 2.23 6.23
CA ILE A 72 12.62 2.03 5.55
C ILE A 72 13.63 3.10 5.98
N HIS A 73 13.22 4.37 6.01
CA HIS A 73 14.09 5.48 6.39
C HIS A 73 14.55 5.38 7.85
N LEU A 74 13.65 5.04 8.78
CA LEU A 74 13.99 4.81 10.19
C LEU A 74 15.01 3.69 10.36
N LEU A 75 14.89 2.62 9.58
CA LEU A 75 15.84 1.51 9.58
C LEU A 75 17.22 1.95 9.04
N GLN A 76 17.25 2.79 8.00
CA GLN A 76 18.50 3.34 7.46
C GLN A 76 19.21 4.25 8.47
N THR A 77 18.51 5.21 9.08
CA THR A 77 19.10 6.13 10.07
C THR A 77 19.61 5.42 11.31
N SER A 78 19.01 4.29 11.68
CA SER A 78 19.46 3.47 12.81
C SER A 78 20.78 2.75 12.54
N SER A 79 21.16 2.60 11.27
CA SER A 79 22.36 1.86 10.86
C SER A 79 23.61 2.74 10.66
N GLU A 80 23.48 4.07 10.53
CA GLU A 80 24.61 4.95 10.23
C GLU A 80 25.70 4.98 11.32
N GLY A 81 25.40 4.50 12.54
CA GLY A 81 26.34 4.43 13.66
C GLY A 81 27.04 3.07 13.87
N ASN A 82 26.62 2.00 13.20
CA ASN A 82 27.08 0.64 13.49
C ASN A 82 27.60 -0.05 12.22
N THR A 83 28.87 -0.46 12.24
CA THR A 83 29.58 -1.19 11.18
C THR A 83 29.05 -2.62 11.01
N VAL A 84 27.80 -2.80 10.62
CA VAL A 84 27.23 -4.09 10.23
C VAL A 84 26.95 -4.05 8.74
N ALA A 85 27.53 -5.00 8.01
CA ALA A 85 27.48 -5.12 6.55
C ALA A 85 26.05 -5.33 5.97
N PHE A 86 25.01 -5.32 6.82
CA PHE A 86 23.61 -5.49 6.45
C PHE A 86 22.70 -4.62 7.35
N PRO A 87 22.24 -3.44 6.91
CA PRO A 87 21.46 -2.51 7.74
C PRO A 87 20.08 -3.07 8.14
N PHE A 88 19.55 -4.05 7.40
CA PHE A 88 18.18 -4.56 7.59
C PHE A 88 18.09 -5.87 8.37
N GLN A 89 19.20 -6.44 8.84
CA GLN A 89 19.24 -7.74 9.54
C GLN A 89 18.51 -7.75 10.90
N VAL A 90 17.93 -6.60 11.26
CA VAL A 90 17.32 -6.32 12.54
C VAL A 90 15.97 -5.59 12.32
N LEU A 91 14.95 -6.31 11.84
CA LEU A 91 13.57 -6.00 12.22
C LEU A 91 13.35 -6.41 13.70
N GLN A 92 14.20 -5.91 14.62
CA GLN A 92 14.09 -6.24 16.06
C GLN A 92 12.94 -5.50 16.71
N ASP A 93 12.53 -4.33 16.20
CA ASP A 93 11.37 -3.65 16.73
C ASP A 93 10.09 -4.33 16.21
N PRO A 94 9.36 -5.07 17.08
CA PRO A 94 8.14 -5.74 16.68
C PRO A 94 7.07 -4.75 16.18
N THR A 95 7.12 -3.49 16.63
CA THR A 95 6.16 -2.44 16.26
C THR A 95 6.35 -2.01 14.81
N GLN A 96 7.59 -1.74 14.40
CA GLN A 96 7.92 -1.35 13.02
C GLN A 96 7.64 -2.49 12.05
N ARG A 97 7.96 -3.73 12.44
CA ARG A 97 7.66 -4.92 11.64
C ARG A 97 6.15 -5.10 11.46
N ALA A 98 5.36 -4.93 12.51
CA ALA A 98 3.90 -5.01 12.42
C ALA A 98 3.33 -3.91 11.52
N LEU A 99 3.81 -2.66 11.66
CA LEU A 99 3.36 -1.56 10.80
C LEU A 99 3.71 -1.79 9.33
N LEU A 100 4.92 -2.26 9.04
CA LEU A 100 5.35 -2.65 7.69
C LEU A 100 4.47 -3.77 7.14
N HIS A 101 4.27 -4.84 7.92
CA HIS A 101 3.46 -5.99 7.51
C HIS A 101 2.03 -5.59 7.18
N ARG A 102 1.38 -4.80 8.05
CA ARG A 102 0.01 -4.30 7.83
C ARG A 102 -0.08 -3.38 6.63
N SER A 103 0.91 -2.50 6.44
CA SER A 103 0.98 -1.63 5.26
C SER A 103 1.11 -2.46 3.97
N CYS A 104 1.96 -3.49 3.98
CA CYS A 104 2.07 -4.43 2.86
C CYS A 104 0.79 -5.26 2.65
N GLN A 105 0.10 -5.65 3.72
CA GLN A 105 -1.22 -6.31 3.61
C GLN A 105 -2.26 -5.42 2.93
N VAL A 106 -2.30 -4.12 3.23
CA VAL A 106 -3.19 -3.18 2.52
C VAL A 106 -2.86 -3.13 1.03
N ILE A 107 -1.59 -2.98 0.65
CA ILE A 107 -1.18 -2.99 -0.76
C ILE A 107 -1.57 -4.31 -1.44
N TYR A 108 -1.36 -5.44 -0.77
CA TYR A 108 -1.78 -6.74 -1.29
C TYR A 108 -3.30 -6.83 -1.49
N LEU A 109 -4.11 -6.36 -0.55
CA LEU A 109 -5.57 -6.34 -0.67
C LEU A 109 -6.02 -5.48 -1.86
N LEU A 110 -5.42 -4.30 -2.04
CA LEU A 110 -5.68 -3.44 -3.19
C LEU A 110 -5.27 -4.13 -4.50
N CYS A 111 -4.14 -4.83 -4.52
CA CYS A 111 -3.71 -5.65 -5.66
C CYS A 111 -4.70 -6.78 -5.96
N LYS A 112 -5.27 -7.41 -4.93
CA LYS A 112 -6.26 -8.49 -5.07
C LYS A 112 -7.57 -7.98 -5.67
N VAL A 113 -8.05 -6.81 -5.25
CA VAL A 113 -9.33 -6.27 -5.71
C VAL A 113 -9.24 -5.61 -7.08
N ARG A 114 -8.25 -4.74 -7.30
CA ARG A 114 -8.16 -3.99 -8.56
C ARG A 114 -7.27 -4.64 -9.61
N GLY A 115 -6.27 -5.39 -9.17
CA GLY A 115 -5.22 -5.98 -10.00
C GLY A 115 -3.88 -5.26 -9.83
N TYR A 116 -2.80 -6.04 -9.73
CA TYR A 116 -1.45 -5.52 -9.48
C TYR A 116 -1.01 -4.47 -10.50
N LYS A 117 -1.31 -4.63 -11.79
CA LYS A 117 -0.88 -3.69 -12.85
C LYS A 117 -1.33 -2.25 -12.61
N THR A 118 -2.48 -2.05 -11.96
CA THR A 118 -2.99 -0.71 -11.62
C THR A 118 -2.26 -0.16 -10.40
N ILE A 119 -2.13 -0.96 -9.34
CA ILE A 119 -1.45 -0.55 -8.09
C ILE A 119 0.01 -0.22 -8.34
N VAL A 120 0.67 -1.02 -9.14
CA VAL A 120 2.08 -0.89 -9.49
C VAL A 120 2.41 0.44 -10.17
N LYS A 121 1.48 1.01 -10.94
CA LYS A 121 1.61 2.36 -11.53
C LYS A 121 1.47 3.50 -10.53
N LEU A 122 0.96 3.21 -9.34
CA LEU A 122 0.81 4.14 -8.23
C LEU A 122 1.96 4.02 -7.22
N LEU A 123 2.79 2.98 -7.33
CA LEU A 123 3.99 2.84 -6.53
C LEU A 123 5.03 3.87 -6.95
N SER A 124 5.98 4.12 -6.06
CA SER A 124 7.11 4.99 -6.36
C SER A 124 7.99 4.42 -7.48
N HIS A 125 8.55 5.32 -8.30
CA HIS A 125 9.48 4.98 -9.38
C HIS A 125 10.88 5.59 -9.15
N GLU A 126 11.22 5.93 -7.91
CA GLU A 126 12.50 6.58 -7.61
C GLU A 126 13.64 5.56 -7.48
N VAL A 127 14.71 5.75 -8.25
CA VAL A 127 15.88 4.83 -8.27
C VAL A 127 16.59 4.81 -6.91
N SER A 128 16.53 5.89 -6.13
CA SER A 128 17.06 5.97 -4.77
C SER A 128 16.45 4.94 -3.80
N GLU A 129 15.25 4.45 -4.10
CA GLU A 129 14.56 3.47 -3.25
C GLU A 129 14.93 2.02 -3.62
N PHE A 130 15.65 1.80 -4.71
CA PHE A 130 16.02 0.46 -5.17
C PHE A 130 16.86 -0.29 -4.14
N GLU A 131 17.98 0.29 -3.72
CA GLU A 131 18.90 -0.34 -2.76
C GLU A 131 18.21 -0.61 -1.41
N PRO A 132 17.50 0.34 -0.78
CA PRO A 132 16.80 0.09 0.49
C PRO A 132 15.76 -1.03 0.39
N VAL A 133 14.95 -1.06 -0.67
CA VAL A 133 13.93 -2.10 -0.88
C VAL A 133 14.59 -3.46 -1.11
N LEU A 134 15.71 -3.51 -1.85
CA LEU A 134 16.47 -4.74 -2.08
C LEU A 134 17.06 -5.29 -0.79
N LEU A 135 17.68 -4.44 0.02
CA LEU A 135 18.28 -4.84 1.29
C LEU A 135 17.22 -5.29 2.30
N LEU A 136 16.07 -4.63 2.35
CA LEU A 136 14.93 -5.04 3.18
C LEU A 136 14.38 -6.40 2.76
N LEU A 137 14.32 -6.69 1.46
CA LEU A 137 13.90 -8.01 0.97
C LEU A 137 14.92 -9.10 1.36
N GLN A 138 16.22 -8.82 1.25
CA GLN A 138 17.28 -9.74 1.63
C GLN A 138 17.30 -10.05 3.14
N SER A 139 16.79 -9.13 3.97
CA SER A 139 16.75 -9.34 5.41
C SER A 139 15.55 -10.13 5.91
N GLN A 140 14.54 -10.38 5.05
CA GLN A 140 13.42 -11.22 5.43
C GLN A 140 13.90 -12.65 5.67
N ASP A 141 13.46 -13.25 6.78
CA ASP A 141 13.66 -14.68 7.04
C ASP A 141 13.04 -15.48 5.87
N ARG A 142 13.73 -16.49 5.35
CA ARG A 142 13.22 -17.28 4.21
C ARG A 142 12.19 -18.32 4.66
N ASP A 143 12.25 -18.72 5.93
CA ASP A 143 11.41 -19.77 6.50
C ASP A 143 10.14 -19.22 7.18
N ASP A 144 10.04 -17.88 7.33
CA ASP A 144 8.86 -17.23 7.88
C ASP A 144 7.70 -17.19 6.87
N CYS A 145 6.73 -18.08 6.99
CA CYS A 145 5.55 -18.06 6.12
C CYS A 145 4.51 -17.00 6.52
N ALA A 146 4.62 -16.34 7.67
CA ALA A 146 3.59 -15.42 8.17
C ALA A 146 3.67 -14.02 7.56
N THR A 147 4.84 -13.60 7.09
CA THR A 147 5.11 -12.25 6.54
C THR A 147 5.23 -12.22 5.02
N TRP A 148 4.63 -13.20 4.34
CA TRP A 148 4.74 -13.35 2.89
C TRP A 148 4.25 -12.13 2.11
N GLU A 149 3.32 -11.34 2.64
CA GLU A 149 2.83 -10.10 2.01
C GLU A 149 3.92 -9.04 1.89
N ILE A 150 4.85 -8.98 2.86
CA ILE A 150 6.01 -8.09 2.78
C ILE A 150 6.84 -8.46 1.55
N ARG A 151 7.20 -9.73 1.43
CA ARG A 151 8.00 -10.22 0.28
C ARG A 151 7.29 -9.96 -1.03
N TYR A 152 5.98 -10.21 -1.09
CA TYR A 152 5.17 -9.96 -2.28
C TYR A 152 5.25 -8.49 -2.71
N VAL A 153 5.00 -7.55 -1.78
CA VAL A 153 4.99 -6.11 -2.08
C VAL A 153 6.38 -5.60 -2.43
N LEU A 154 7.43 -6.05 -1.74
CA LEU A 154 8.82 -5.66 -2.05
C LEU A 154 9.25 -6.16 -3.43
N LEU A 155 8.96 -7.42 -3.78
CA LEU A 155 9.24 -7.95 -5.12
C LEU A 155 8.47 -7.20 -6.20
N LEU A 156 7.21 -6.89 -5.93
CA LEU A 156 6.35 -6.14 -6.84
C LEU A 156 6.92 -4.73 -7.06
N TRP A 157 7.39 -4.07 -6.01
CA TRP A 157 8.02 -2.76 -6.11
C TRP A 157 9.36 -2.81 -6.86
N LEU A 158 10.23 -3.78 -6.53
CA LEU A 158 11.51 -3.99 -7.23
C LEU A 158 11.32 -4.27 -8.71
N SER A 159 10.26 -5.00 -9.10
CA SER A 159 9.97 -5.28 -10.51
C SER A 159 9.79 -4.02 -11.34
N ILE A 160 9.33 -2.93 -10.72
CA ILE A 160 9.20 -1.63 -11.35
C ILE A 160 10.47 -0.81 -11.27
N LEU A 161 11.12 -0.79 -10.11
CA LEU A 161 12.37 -0.05 -9.95
C LEU A 161 13.45 -0.57 -10.91
N ALA A 162 13.46 -1.87 -11.21
CA ALA A 162 14.35 -2.49 -12.19
C ALA A 162 14.03 -2.15 -13.67
N LEU A 163 12.84 -1.61 -13.95
CA LEU A 163 12.43 -1.19 -15.30
C LEU A 163 12.70 0.29 -15.56
N VAL A 164 13.15 1.05 -14.54
CA VAL A 164 13.56 2.44 -14.71
C VAL A 164 14.93 2.45 -15.41
N PRO A 165 15.06 3.10 -16.59
CA PRO A 165 16.27 3.07 -17.42
C PRO A 165 17.45 3.85 -16.84
#